data_AF-A0A923XFC1-F1
#
_entry.id   AF-A0A923XFC1-F1
#
_cell.length_a   1.000
_cell.length_b   1.000
_cell.length_c   1.000
_cell.angle_alpha   90.00
_cell.angle_beta   90.00
_cell.angle_gamma   90.00
#
_symmetry.space_group_name_H-M   'P 1'
#
loop_
_entity.id
_entity.type
_entity.pdbx_description
1 polymer ?
#
loop_
_entity_poly.entity_id
_entity_poly.type
_entity_poly.pdbx_seq_one_letter_code
_entity_poly.pdbx_strand_id
1 'polypeptide(L)' 'MSRLSLTRIRIYKTIARQLHDVVPCWACGEPVAEADATLEHIKPLSEGGTSHLENLAISHGRCNQQRHAKIAD' A
#
# COMPACT_ATOMS: atom_id res chain seq x y z
N MET A 1 12.24 -12.68 7.60
CA MET A 1 11.44 -11.74 6.78
C MET A 1 10.19 -12.45 6.29
N SER A 2 9.01 -11.86 6.45
CA SER A 2 7.74 -12.47 6.02
C SER A 2 7.53 -12.31 4.51
N ARG A 3 6.75 -13.21 3.87
CA ARG A 3 6.42 -13.14 2.44
C ARG A 3 5.84 -11.78 2.03
N LEU A 4 5.06 -11.17 2.92
CA LEU A 4 4.46 -9.83 2.73
C LEU A 4 5.50 -8.70 2.73
N SER A 5 6.56 -8.80 3.55
CA SER A 5 7.63 -7.79 3.57
C SER A 5 8.40 -7.73 2.23
N LEU A 6 8.62 -8.88 1.59
CA LEU A 6 9.24 -8.97 0.27
C LEU A 6 8.33 -8.40 -0.82
N THR A 7 7.03 -8.69 -0.74
CA THR A 7 6.03 -8.14 -1.67
C THR A 7 5.98 -6.63 -1.62
N ARG A 8 5.95 -6.03 -0.42
CA ARG A 8 5.98 -4.58 -0.23
C ARG A 8 7.18 -3.94 -0.94
N ILE A 9 8.39 -4.44 -0.66
CA ILE A 9 9.63 -3.89 -1.23
C ILE A 9 9.60 -4.01 -2.75
N ARG A 10 9.13 -5.16 -3.27
CA ARG A 10 9.05 -5.38 -4.72
C ARG A 10 8.10 -4.39 -5.39
N ILE A 11 6.89 -4.20 -4.86
CA ILE A 11 5.91 -3.25 -5.41
C ILE A 11 6.44 -1.83 -5.33
N TYR A 12 6.97 -1.42 -4.18
CA TYR A 12 7.55 -0.09 -3.98
C TYR A 12 8.62 0.21 -5.04
N LYS A 13 9.59 -0.69 -5.21
CA LYS A 13 10.68 -0.52 -6.19
C LYS A 13 10.18 -0.53 -7.62
N THR A 14 9.14 -1.31 -7.94
CA THR A 14 8.53 -1.29 -9.27
C THR A 14 7.88 0.06 -9.57
N ILE A 15 7.11 0.61 -8.63
CA ILE A 15 6.46 1.91 -8.80
C ILE A 15 7.50 3.02 -8.89
N ALA A 16 8.48 3.03 -7.96
CA ALA A 16 9.58 4.00 -7.97
C ALA A 16 10.29 4.04 -9.33
N ARG A 17 10.62 2.87 -9.88
CA ARG A 17 11.24 2.77 -11.21
C ARG A 17 10.36 3.33 -12.34
N GLN A 18 9.05 3.18 -12.23
CA GLN A 18 8.11 3.67 -13.26
C GLN A 18 7.83 5.17 -13.14
N LEU A 19 7.96 5.73 -11.94
CA LEU A 19 7.54 7.10 -11.61
C LEU A 19 8.72 7.96 -11.13
N HIS A 20 9.91 7.78 -11.71
CA HIS A 20 11.10 8.61 -11.43
C HIS A 20 11.46 8.71 -9.95
N ASP A 21 11.50 7.56 -9.27
CA ASP A 21 11.77 7.39 -7.84
C ASP A 21 10.73 8.01 -6.88
N VAL A 22 9.58 8.43 -7.41
CA VAL A 22 8.44 8.90 -6.62
C VAL A 22 7.41 7.77 -6.50
N VAL A 23 7.06 7.39 -5.26
CA VAL A 23 5.98 6.43 -5.01
C VAL A 23 4.79 7.16 -4.40
N PRO A 24 3.71 7.44 -5.16
CA PRO A 24 2.55 8.14 -4.63
C PRO A 24 1.75 7.22 -3.70
N CYS A 25 1.28 7.77 -2.57
CA CYS A 25 0.37 7.08 -1.68
C CYS A 25 -0.97 6.90 -2.38
N TRP A 26 -1.48 5.67 -2.44
CA TRP A 26 -2.76 5.41 -3.07
C TRP A 26 -3.94 6.15 -2.40
N ALA A 27 -3.86 6.39 -1.09
CA ALA A 27 -4.94 7.05 -0.34
C ALA A 27 -4.97 8.58 -0.48
N CYS A 28 -3.83 9.27 -0.61
CA CYS A 28 -3.75 10.73 -0.58
C CYS A 28 -2.97 11.36 -1.74
N GLY A 29 -2.29 10.56 -2.57
CA GLY A 29 -1.49 11.01 -3.71
C GLY A 29 -0.07 11.47 -3.36
N GLU A 30 0.20 11.81 -2.10
CA GLU A 30 1.51 12.34 -1.67
C GLU A 30 2.62 11.27 -1.70
N PRO A 31 3.90 11.66 -1.94
CA PRO A 31 5.02 10.72 -1.96
C PRO A 31 5.18 9.94 -0.64
N VAL A 32 5.44 8.65 -0.75
CA VAL A 32 5.70 7.72 0.35
C VAL A 32 7.17 7.36 0.36
N ALA A 33 7.85 7.53 1.50
CA ALA A 33 9.20 7.04 1.69
C ALA A 33 9.20 5.51 1.90
N GLU A 34 10.23 4.79 1.44
CA GLU A 34 10.31 3.32 1.56
C GLU A 34 10.15 2.82 3.00
N ALA A 35 10.65 3.58 3.98
CA ALA A 35 10.55 3.26 5.40
C ALA A 35 9.12 3.38 5.97
N ASP A 36 8.29 4.27 5.42
CA ASP A 36 6.88 4.47 5.81
C ASP A 36 5.91 3.77 4.85
N ALA A 37 6.42 3.14 3.80
CA ALA A 37 5.62 2.38 2.86
C ALA A 37 4.97 1.19 3.56
N THR A 38 3.66 1.10 3.45
CA THR A 38 2.87 -0.06 3.85
C THR A 38 2.19 -0.68 2.65
N LEU A 39 1.86 -1.96 2.79
CA LEU A 39 1.11 -2.71 1.79
C LEU A 39 -0.35 -2.68 2.18
N GLU A 40 -1.20 -2.17 1.29
CA GLU A 40 -2.64 -2.01 1.53
C GLU A 40 -3.44 -2.77 0.48
N HIS A 41 -4.52 -3.41 0.90
CA HIS A 41 -5.49 -3.99 -0.02
C HIS A 41 -6.44 -2.90 -0.52
N ILE A 42 -6.56 -2.76 -1.85
CA ILE A 42 -7.49 -1.79 -2.48
C ILE A 42 -8.93 -2.13 -2.08
N LYS A 43 -9.31 -3.40 -2.25
CA LYS A 43 -10.53 -3.98 -1.71
C LYS A 43 -10.21 -4.85 -0.49
N PRO A 44 -10.84 -4.63 0.68
CA PRO A 44 -10.60 -5.44 1.88
C PRO A 44 -10.88 -6.93 1.66
N LEU A 45 -10.12 -7.80 2.33
CA LEU A 45 -10.36 -9.26 2.28
C LEU A 45 -11.75 -9.65 2.78
N SER A 46 -12.26 -8.95 3.80
CA SER A 46 -13.61 -9.15 4.36
C SER A 46 -14.73 -8.90 3.35
N GLU A 47 -14.48 -8.04 2.36
CA GLU A 47 -15.43 -7.72 1.28
C GLU A 47 -15.18 -8.55 0.02
N GLY A 48 -14.28 -9.54 0.09
CA GLY A 48 -13.92 -10.39 -1.04
C GLY A 48 -12.78 -9.82 -1.91
N GLY A 49 -11.91 -8.99 -1.34
CA GLY A 49 -10.62 -8.66 -1.94
C GLY A 49 -9.65 -9.84 -1.94
N THR A 50 -8.57 -9.74 -2.71
CA THR A 50 -7.53 -10.79 -2.81
C THR A 50 -6.16 -10.26 -2.42
N SER A 51 -5.22 -11.15 -2.13
CA SER A 51 -3.80 -10.76 -1.91
C SER A 51 -2.97 -10.79 -3.20
N HIS A 52 -3.62 -10.70 -4.37
CA HIS A 52 -2.94 -10.58 -5.66
C HIS A 52 -2.43 -9.15 -5.88
N LEU A 53 -1.36 -9.00 -6.66
CA LEU A 53 -0.70 -7.70 -6.91
C LEU A 53 -1.66 -6.63 -7.43
N GLU A 54 -2.66 -7.00 -8.21
CA GLU A 54 -3.70 -6.11 -8.75
C GLU A 54 -4.61 -5.48 -7.68
N ASN A 55 -4.74 -6.13 -6.52
CA ASN A 55 -5.52 -5.64 -5.38
C ASN A 55 -4.62 -5.07 -4.27
N LEU A 56 -3.34 -4.85 -4.55
CA LEU A 56 -2.37 -4.33 -3.59
C LEU A 56 -1.86 -2.96 -4.03
N ALA A 57 -1.75 -2.05 -3.08
CA ALA A 57 -1.25 -0.70 -3.26
C ALA A 57 -0.23 -0.33 -2.18
N ILE A 58 0.51 0.76 -2.42
CA ILE A 58 1.40 1.38 -1.44
C ILE A 58 0.71 2.60 -0.83
N SER A 59 0.76 2.71 0.49
CA SER A 59 0.29 3.88 1.24
C SER A 59 1.18 4.16 2.45
N HIS A 60 1.13 5.40 2.96
CA HIS A 60 1.76 5.74 4.25
C HIS A 60 1.16 4.89 5.38
N GLY A 61 1.93 4.61 6.42
CA GLY A 61 1.42 3.91 7.60
C GLY A 61 0.22 4.62 8.24
N ARG A 62 0.26 5.96 8.32
CA ARG A 62 -0.84 6.77 8.85
C ARG A 62 -2.12 6.67 8.01
N CYS A 63 -1.99 6.69 6.68
CA CYS A 63 -3.13 6.69 5.77
C CYS A 63 -3.82 5.34 5.76
N ASN A 64 -3.03 4.26 5.78
CA ASN A 64 -3.54 2.90 5.90
C ASN A 64 -4.33 2.74 7.21
N GLN A 65 -3.76 3.15 8.35
CA GLN A 65 -4.44 3.07 9.66
C GLN A 65 -5.76 3.86 9.71
N GLN A 66 -5.78 5.09 9.19
CA GLN A 66 -6.98 5.92 9.19
C GLN A 66 -8.13 5.33 8.35
N ARG A 67 -7.82 4.57 7.29
CA ARG A 67 -8.85 3.94 6.45
C ARG A 67 -9.56 2.80 7.16
N HIS A 68 -8.82 1.97 7.91
CA HIS A 68 -9.43 0.89 8.71
C HIS A 68 -10.24 1.44 9.90
N ALA A 69 -9.88 2.61 10.41
CA ALA A 69 -10.60 3.26 11.50
C ALA A 69 -11.98 3.85 11.11
N LYS A 70 -12.31 3.95 9.81
CA LYS A 70 -13.58 4.51 9.33
C LYS A 70 -14.79 3.55 9.40
N ILE A 71 -14.66 2.38 10.02
CA ILE A 71 -15.77 1.44 10.23
C ILE A 71 -16.20 1.52 11.70
N ALA A 72 -16.80 2.64 12.08
CA ALA A 72 -17.51 2.80 13.34
C ALA A 72 -18.56 3.91 13.18
N ASP A 73 -19.63 3.60 12.47
CA ASP A 73 -20.93 4.29 12.53
C ASP A 73 -22.04 3.23 12.45
#